data_AF-A0A956KV66-F1
#
_entry.id   AF-A0A956KV66-F1
#
_cell.length_a   1.000
_cell.length_b   1.000
_cell.length_c   1.000
_cell.angle_alpha   90.00
_cell.angle_beta   90.00
_cell.angle_gamma   90.00
#
_symmetry.space_group_name_H-M   'P 1'
#
loop_
_entity.id
_entity.type
_entity.pdbx_description
1 polymer ?
#
loop_
_entity_poly.entity_id
_entity_poly.type
_entity_poly.pdbx_seq_one_letter_code
_entity_poly.pdbx_strand_id
1 'polypeptide(L)'
;MAQGVEHPDHARVVLSARGDDPRAILLMTDLLQRADRRAEAAALLDRLAARERNRDRLHDIYLRKAKLLADVPGAEATALEAVERAAAINPGNRETISLLVDQLNRTGQSARVASYLQPIRSALVSNVGRGAVSLRDLGLLATVSRRAQPSLARMASAILQAMEPSPTTASTDPQPSLTPAGLRKVLDNPALRVTLYSAGEPPLLHSLLQSLDGVVGRLSREFPVVNNTDAVPLPSGTDVAHLTAFAERCATLVGAPAPKLGATASPGAVVYLVEPEPTLRLGAGLWSQGDPTALEGLVAMAMARQALGAPRARALSPMAMDLLLAAAFEAVEVFNPMTADPDPRRLKELASHLTKALPPRQRKALERQCQGLANHAFDATARAIQSTDLHVAALLCGAPGPVLAGACLLDGAGGGGLKQRINRSRTAQELLAHLLSDAFLQAQAQALEP
;
A
#
# COMPACT_ATOMS: atom_id res chain seq x y z
N MET A 1 38.68 25.56 -38.22
CA MET A 1 39.97 25.38 -37.53
C MET A 1 39.69 25.08 -36.07
N ALA A 2 39.81 23.80 -35.71
CA ALA A 2 39.54 23.30 -34.37
C ALA A 2 40.83 23.34 -33.54
N GLN A 3 40.87 24.20 -32.53
CA GLN A 3 41.87 24.17 -31.47
C GLN A 3 41.18 23.59 -30.22
N GLY A 4 41.79 22.55 -29.63
CA GLY A 4 41.29 21.96 -28.38
C GLY A 4 41.40 20.43 -28.28
N VAL A 5 42.46 19.83 -28.81
CA VAL A 5 42.88 18.47 -28.41
C VAL A 5 44.03 18.64 -27.43
N GLU A 6 43.72 18.82 -26.15
CA GLU A 6 44.73 18.68 -25.09
C GLU A 6 45.13 17.20 -25.02
N HIS A 7 46.42 16.95 -25.23
CA HIS A 7 46.99 15.62 -25.42
C HIS A 7 46.77 14.70 -24.20
N PRO A 8 46.35 13.43 -24.40
CA PRO A 8 46.27 12.43 -23.33
C PRO A 8 47.61 12.18 -22.62
N ASP A 9 48.72 12.61 -23.20
CA ASP A 9 50.07 12.51 -22.64
C ASP A 9 50.29 13.43 -21.43
N HIS A 10 49.73 14.66 -21.43
CA HIS A 10 49.84 15.56 -20.28
C HIS A 10 49.07 15.02 -19.06
N ALA A 11 47.87 14.50 -19.29
CA ALA A 11 47.11 13.87 -18.22
C ALA A 11 47.79 12.57 -17.73
N ARG A 12 48.49 11.83 -18.60
CA ARG A 12 49.24 10.62 -18.21
C ARG A 12 50.42 10.98 -17.31
N VAL A 13 51.10 12.09 -17.59
CA VAL A 13 52.15 12.65 -16.73
C VAL A 13 51.58 13.11 -15.38
N VAL A 14 50.39 13.73 -15.36
CA VAL A 14 49.72 14.11 -14.10
C VAL A 14 49.29 12.88 -13.29
N LEU A 15 48.75 11.85 -13.94
CA LEU A 15 48.38 10.59 -13.30
C LEU A 15 49.62 9.80 -12.84
N SER A 16 50.75 9.84 -13.55
CA SER A 16 51.98 9.20 -13.07
C SER A 16 52.59 9.94 -11.88
N ALA A 17 52.46 11.26 -11.83
CA ALA A 17 52.91 12.10 -10.71
C ALA A 17 51.97 12.05 -9.49
N ARG A 18 50.66 11.84 -9.70
CA ARG A 18 49.62 11.83 -8.65
C ARG A 18 48.61 10.69 -8.89
N GLY A 19 49.11 9.45 -8.96
CA GLY A 19 48.33 8.27 -9.36
C GLY A 19 47.14 7.91 -8.47
N ASP A 20 47.06 8.55 -7.31
CA ASP A 20 46.10 8.31 -6.25
C ASP A 20 45.15 9.49 -6.00
N ASP A 21 45.35 10.64 -6.66
CA ASP A 21 44.47 11.80 -6.51
C ASP A 21 43.13 11.55 -7.23
N PRO A 22 41.98 11.57 -6.51
CA PRO A 22 40.68 11.30 -7.11
C PRO A 22 40.35 12.20 -8.30
N ARG A 23 40.78 13.47 -8.27
CA ARG A 23 40.53 14.42 -9.36
C ARG A 23 41.35 14.08 -10.60
N ALA A 24 42.60 13.66 -10.42
CA ALA A 24 43.47 13.23 -11.51
C ALA A 24 42.95 11.95 -12.16
N ILE A 25 42.45 11.01 -11.35
CA ILE A 25 41.85 9.77 -11.85
C ILE A 25 40.59 10.06 -12.66
N LEU A 26 39.66 10.88 -12.15
CA LEU A 26 38.43 11.23 -12.87
C LEU A 26 38.71 11.96 -14.20
N LEU A 27 39.65 12.93 -14.20
CA LEU A 27 40.07 13.63 -15.42
C LEU A 27 40.62 12.65 -16.46
N MET A 28 41.48 11.71 -16.04
CA MET A 28 42.00 10.69 -16.94
C MET A 28 40.91 9.76 -17.47
N THR A 29 39.97 9.33 -16.62
CA THR A 29 38.82 8.53 -17.04
C THR A 29 38.00 9.27 -18.12
N ASP A 30 37.76 10.58 -17.96
CA ASP A 30 37.04 11.40 -18.96
C ASP A 30 37.80 11.46 -20.30
N LEU A 31 39.11 11.67 -20.26
CA LEU A 31 39.95 11.75 -21.46
C LEU A 31 40.03 10.40 -22.19
N LEU A 32 40.19 9.30 -21.47
CA LEU A 32 40.20 7.95 -22.04
C LEU A 32 38.83 7.58 -22.64
N GLN A 33 37.74 7.99 -21.99
CA GLN A 33 36.39 7.80 -22.53
C GLN A 33 36.21 8.56 -23.86
N ARG A 34 36.69 9.81 -23.95
CA ARG A 34 36.64 10.61 -25.19
C ARG A 34 37.52 10.02 -26.30
N ALA A 35 38.62 9.37 -25.94
CA ALA A 35 39.49 8.67 -26.87
C ALA A 35 39.01 7.23 -27.21
N ASP A 36 37.78 6.87 -26.82
CA ASP A 36 37.16 5.54 -26.99
C ASP A 36 37.92 4.36 -26.34
N ARG A 37 38.82 4.66 -25.40
CA ARG A 37 39.59 3.66 -24.61
C ARG A 37 38.83 3.29 -23.35
N ARG A 38 37.60 2.81 -23.52
CA ARG A 38 36.63 2.61 -22.42
C ARG A 38 37.07 1.56 -21.38
N ALA A 39 37.71 0.47 -21.80
CA ALA A 39 38.21 -0.56 -20.90
C ALA A 39 39.29 -0.01 -19.94
N GLU A 40 40.19 0.83 -20.45
CA GLU A 40 41.23 1.47 -19.64
C GLU A 40 40.65 2.52 -18.70
N ALA A 41 39.66 3.30 -19.17
CA ALA A 41 38.92 4.23 -18.35
C ALA A 41 38.24 3.53 -17.17
N ALA A 42 37.67 2.33 -17.40
CA ALA A 42 37.03 1.52 -16.38
C ALA A 42 38.03 0.94 -15.35
N ALA A 43 39.22 0.52 -15.77
CA ALA A 43 40.26 0.03 -14.86
C ALA A 43 40.75 1.11 -13.87
N LEU A 44 40.72 2.38 -14.26
CA LEU A 44 41.04 3.49 -13.37
C LEU A 44 39.98 3.69 -12.28
N LEU A 45 38.71 3.41 -12.58
CA LEU A 45 37.63 3.51 -11.60
C LEU A 45 37.75 2.49 -10.47
N ASP A 46 38.41 1.34 -10.69
CA ASP A 46 38.68 0.36 -9.63
C ASP A 46 39.59 0.93 -8.53
N ARG A 47 40.52 1.81 -8.90
CA ARG A 47 41.40 2.49 -7.93
C ARG A 47 40.63 3.44 -7.03
N LEU A 48 39.64 4.14 -7.58
CA LEU A 48 38.74 5.00 -6.81
C LEU A 48 37.83 4.17 -5.89
N ALA A 49 37.23 3.11 -6.44
CA ALA A 49 36.31 2.25 -5.69
C ALA A 49 36.97 1.59 -4.47
N ALA A 50 38.24 1.20 -4.57
CA ALA A 50 38.98 0.57 -3.47
C ALA A 50 39.19 1.47 -2.25
N ARG A 51 39.07 2.79 -2.41
CA ARG A 51 39.36 3.79 -1.35
C ARG A 51 38.14 4.58 -0.92
N GLU A 52 37.11 4.62 -1.74
CA GLU A 52 35.90 5.36 -1.45
C GLU A 52 35.09 4.67 -0.34
N ARG A 53 34.74 5.45 0.68
CA ARG A 53 33.95 4.99 1.83
C ARG A 53 32.52 5.52 1.77
N ASN A 54 32.29 6.60 1.02
CA ASN A 54 30.96 7.15 0.82
C ASN A 54 30.17 6.24 -0.12
N ARG A 55 29.05 5.71 0.38
CA ARG A 55 28.19 4.78 -0.38
C ARG A 55 27.65 5.39 -1.67
N ASP A 56 27.24 6.65 -1.67
CA ASP A 56 26.67 7.30 -2.85
C ASP A 56 27.71 7.47 -3.95
N ARG A 57 28.92 7.90 -3.58
CA ARG A 57 30.05 7.99 -4.53
C ARG A 57 30.47 6.62 -5.03
N LEU A 58 30.47 5.61 -4.17
CA LEU A 58 30.80 4.24 -4.55
C LEU A 58 29.78 3.68 -5.54
N HIS A 59 28.49 3.95 -5.33
CA HIS A 59 27.43 3.66 -6.31
C HIS A 59 27.72 4.32 -7.66
N ASP A 60 28.01 5.63 -7.66
CA ASP A 60 28.25 6.38 -8.90
C ASP A 60 29.48 5.88 -9.66
N ILE A 61 30.55 5.51 -8.94
CA ILE A 61 31.75 4.91 -9.52
C ILE A 61 31.42 3.57 -10.19
N TYR A 62 30.69 2.69 -9.52
CA TYR A 62 30.32 1.38 -10.10
C TYR A 62 29.35 1.51 -11.26
N LEU A 63 28.36 2.40 -11.17
CA LEU A 63 27.43 2.67 -12.28
C LEU A 63 28.17 3.23 -13.49
N ARG A 64 29.12 4.16 -13.27
CA ARG A 64 29.96 4.71 -14.34
C ARG A 64 30.85 3.63 -14.98
N LYS A 65 31.44 2.76 -14.17
CA LYS A 65 32.23 1.61 -14.65
C LYS A 65 31.38 0.69 -15.53
N ALA A 66 30.18 0.35 -15.08
CA ALA A 66 29.25 -0.50 -15.84
C ALA A 66 28.89 0.12 -17.20
N LYS A 67 28.59 1.43 -17.25
CA LYS A 67 28.29 2.14 -18.50
C LYS A 67 29.46 2.14 -19.49
N LEU A 68 30.69 2.32 -19.01
CA LEU A 68 31.87 2.29 -19.87
C LEU A 68 32.06 0.91 -20.52
N LEU A 69 31.81 -0.16 -19.76
CA LEU A 69 32.02 -1.53 -20.19
C LEU A 69 30.82 -2.15 -20.93
N ALA A 70 29.63 -1.54 -20.82
CA ALA A 70 28.36 -2.09 -21.31
C ALA A 70 28.40 -2.53 -22.78
N ASP A 71 29.10 -1.77 -23.63
CA ASP A 71 29.19 -1.99 -25.07
C ASP A 71 30.58 -2.43 -25.54
N VAL A 72 31.49 -2.77 -24.61
CA VAL A 72 32.84 -3.23 -24.93
C VAL A 72 32.81 -4.76 -25.14
N PRO A 73 33.16 -5.26 -26.35
CA PRO A 73 33.16 -6.70 -26.61
C PRO A 73 34.07 -7.48 -25.65
N GLY A 74 33.55 -8.56 -25.05
CA GLY A 74 34.30 -9.40 -24.12
C GLY A 74 34.37 -8.86 -22.69
N ALA A 75 33.78 -7.70 -22.41
CA ALA A 75 33.72 -7.10 -21.08
C ALA A 75 32.36 -7.32 -20.37
N GLU A 76 31.46 -8.13 -20.94
CA GLU A 76 30.06 -8.26 -20.50
C GLU A 76 29.97 -8.75 -19.04
N ALA A 77 30.83 -9.71 -18.66
CA ALA A 77 30.88 -10.23 -17.29
C ALA A 77 31.32 -9.14 -16.29
N THR A 78 32.30 -8.33 -16.65
CA THR A 78 32.79 -7.23 -15.79
C THR A 78 31.82 -6.05 -15.73
N ALA A 79 31.09 -5.78 -16.81
CA ALA A 79 30.01 -4.79 -16.83
C ALA A 79 28.86 -5.23 -15.92
N LEU A 80 28.48 -6.52 -15.99
CA LEU A 80 27.47 -7.11 -15.14
C LEU A 80 27.88 -7.03 -13.65
N GLU A 81 29.10 -7.46 -13.30
CA GLU A 81 29.58 -7.39 -11.92
C GLU A 81 29.56 -5.95 -11.38
N ALA A 82 29.97 -4.97 -12.19
CA ALA A 82 29.96 -3.57 -11.80
C ALA A 82 28.54 -3.05 -11.53
N VAL A 83 27.56 -3.37 -12.40
CA VAL A 83 26.18 -2.92 -12.19
C VAL A 83 25.49 -3.66 -11.03
N GLU A 84 25.85 -4.92 -10.78
CA GLU A 84 25.36 -5.67 -9.62
C GLU A 84 25.86 -5.06 -8.29
N ARG A 85 27.13 -4.63 -8.25
CA ARG A 85 27.66 -3.88 -7.09
C ARG A 85 26.94 -2.54 -6.92
N ALA A 86 26.66 -1.81 -8.00
CA ALA A 86 25.88 -0.58 -7.92
C ALA A 86 24.45 -0.84 -7.40
N ALA A 87 23.77 -1.87 -7.92
CA ALA A 87 22.42 -2.25 -7.51
C ALA A 87 22.37 -2.69 -6.03
N ALA A 88 23.41 -3.35 -5.52
CA ALA A 88 23.50 -3.71 -4.11
C ALA A 88 23.60 -2.49 -3.18
N ILE A 89 24.21 -1.39 -3.64
CA ILE A 89 24.34 -0.16 -2.86
C ILE A 89 23.05 0.66 -2.89
N ASN A 90 22.48 0.87 -4.09
CA ASN A 90 21.26 1.64 -4.31
C ASN A 90 20.30 0.90 -5.26
N PRO A 91 19.50 -0.04 -4.74
CA PRO A 91 18.58 -0.84 -5.54
C PRO A 91 17.38 -0.06 -6.06
N GLY A 92 17.20 1.21 -5.65
CA GLY A 92 16.11 2.07 -6.11
C GLY A 92 16.49 2.99 -7.28
N ASN A 93 17.75 3.00 -7.71
CA ASN A 93 18.18 3.86 -8.81
C ASN A 93 17.70 3.29 -10.16
N ARG A 94 16.84 4.05 -10.86
CA ARG A 94 16.25 3.65 -12.15
C ARG A 94 17.28 3.28 -13.20
N GLU A 95 18.32 4.10 -13.32
CA GLU A 95 19.35 3.90 -14.34
C GLU A 95 20.15 2.63 -14.05
N THR A 96 20.48 2.38 -12.78
CA THR A 96 21.13 1.15 -12.33
C THR A 96 20.27 -0.08 -12.62
N ILE A 97 18.97 -0.03 -12.33
CA ILE A 97 18.04 -1.14 -12.60
C ILE A 97 17.90 -1.40 -14.11
N SER A 98 17.70 -0.35 -14.92
CA SER A 98 17.58 -0.48 -16.37
C SER A 98 18.85 -1.11 -16.97
N LEU A 99 20.03 -0.61 -16.58
CA LEU A 99 21.30 -1.15 -17.03
C LEU A 99 21.51 -2.60 -16.56
N LEU A 100 21.13 -2.93 -15.32
CA LEU A 100 21.22 -4.29 -14.78
C LEU A 100 20.38 -5.27 -15.62
N VAL A 101 19.15 -4.91 -15.93
CA VAL A 101 18.24 -5.75 -16.72
C VAL A 101 18.76 -5.92 -18.14
N ASP A 102 19.26 -4.86 -18.77
CA ASP A 102 19.87 -4.93 -20.10
C ASP A 102 21.09 -5.85 -20.12
N GLN A 103 21.98 -5.73 -19.13
CA GLN A 103 23.17 -6.59 -19.03
C GLN A 103 22.82 -8.05 -18.73
N LEU A 104 21.84 -8.32 -17.86
CA LEU A 104 21.34 -9.68 -17.61
C LEU A 104 20.70 -10.30 -18.85
N ASN A 105 20.02 -9.51 -19.67
CA ASN A 105 19.48 -10.00 -20.94
C ASN A 105 20.59 -10.30 -21.95
N ARG A 106 21.59 -9.41 -22.08
CA ARG A 106 22.75 -9.60 -22.99
C ARG A 106 23.57 -10.84 -22.64
N THR A 107 23.76 -11.13 -21.36
CA THR A 107 24.51 -12.32 -20.89
C THR A 107 23.66 -13.60 -20.85
N GLY A 108 22.39 -13.55 -21.27
CA GLY A 108 21.47 -14.70 -21.25
C GLY A 108 20.97 -15.09 -19.84
N GLN A 109 21.27 -14.28 -18.82
CA GLN A 109 20.95 -14.55 -17.41
C GLN A 109 19.65 -13.87 -16.95
N SER A 110 18.69 -13.68 -17.84
CA SER A 110 17.43 -12.96 -17.57
C SER A 110 16.62 -13.51 -16.39
N ALA A 111 16.77 -14.80 -16.05
CA ALA A 111 16.13 -15.41 -14.88
C ALA A 111 16.65 -14.83 -13.54
N ARG A 112 17.90 -14.34 -13.49
CA ARG A 112 18.49 -13.74 -12.29
C ARG A 112 17.86 -12.40 -11.90
N VAL A 113 17.05 -11.79 -12.77
CA VAL A 113 16.29 -10.59 -12.41
C VAL A 113 15.45 -10.80 -11.14
N ALA A 114 14.95 -12.02 -10.93
CA ALA A 114 14.15 -12.39 -9.75
C ALA A 114 14.87 -12.09 -8.41
N SER A 115 16.19 -12.26 -8.32
CA SER A 115 16.94 -12.01 -7.08
C SER A 115 17.03 -10.52 -6.71
N TYR A 116 16.79 -9.63 -7.67
CA TYR A 116 16.86 -8.18 -7.47
C TYR A 116 15.49 -7.54 -7.24
N LEU A 117 14.39 -8.25 -7.50
CA LEU A 117 13.03 -7.69 -7.38
C LEU A 117 12.70 -7.21 -5.96
N GLN A 118 13.05 -8.00 -4.95
CA GLN A 118 12.70 -7.65 -3.56
C GLN A 118 13.43 -6.39 -3.06
N PRO A 119 14.75 -6.23 -3.28
CA PRO A 119 15.44 -4.97 -3.01
C PRO A 119 14.84 -3.77 -3.76
N ILE A 120 14.55 -3.91 -5.06
CA ILE A 120 13.96 -2.84 -5.89
C ILE A 120 12.60 -2.42 -5.33
N ARG A 121 11.73 -3.40 -5.05
CA ARG A 121 10.41 -3.16 -4.47
C ARG A 121 10.51 -2.46 -3.12
N SER A 122 11.41 -2.90 -2.25
CA SER A 122 11.58 -2.32 -0.91
C SER A 122 12.03 -0.85 -0.98
N ALA A 123 12.92 -0.52 -1.92
CA ALA A 123 13.34 0.86 -2.16
C ALA A 123 12.18 1.73 -2.66
N LEU A 124 11.35 1.21 -3.58
CA LEU A 124 10.16 1.90 -4.07
C LEU A 124 9.15 2.14 -2.94
N VAL A 125 8.84 1.11 -2.15
CA VAL A 125 7.91 1.20 -1.01
C VAL A 125 8.39 2.22 0.03
N SER A 126 9.71 2.25 0.30
CA SER A 126 10.31 3.26 1.19
C SER A 126 10.10 4.69 0.67
N ASN A 127 10.23 4.92 -0.64
CA ASN A 127 9.95 6.23 -1.24
C ASN A 127 8.47 6.61 -1.18
N VAL A 128 7.57 5.63 -1.40
CA VAL A 128 6.12 5.81 -1.26
C VAL A 128 5.77 6.27 0.16
N GLY A 129 6.32 5.63 1.19
CA GLY A 129 6.09 6.00 2.59
C GLY A 129 6.60 7.40 2.98
N ARG A 130 7.42 8.03 2.14
CA ARG A 130 7.87 9.43 2.28
C ARG A 130 7.03 10.41 1.45
N GLY A 131 5.92 9.98 0.86
CA GLY A 131 5.08 10.79 -0.02
C GLY A 131 5.70 11.09 -1.39
N ALA A 132 6.69 10.31 -1.83
CA ALA A 132 7.39 10.49 -3.10
C ALA A 132 6.97 9.43 -4.14
N VAL A 133 5.67 9.30 -4.40
CA VAL A 133 5.18 8.33 -5.41
C VAL A 133 5.60 8.75 -6.82
N SER A 134 6.26 7.84 -7.53
CA SER A 134 6.83 8.06 -8.86
C SER A 134 6.27 7.07 -9.87
N LEU A 135 5.62 7.62 -10.90
CA LEU A 135 5.02 6.84 -12.00
C LEU A 135 6.10 6.09 -12.80
N ARG A 136 7.30 6.67 -12.93
CA ARG A 136 8.44 6.04 -13.60
C ARG A 136 8.93 4.82 -12.84
N ASP A 137 8.97 4.89 -11.51
CA ASP A 137 9.41 3.77 -10.66
C ASP A 137 8.40 2.62 -10.70
N LEU A 138 7.09 2.93 -10.71
CA LEU A 138 6.04 1.93 -10.90
C LEU A 138 6.10 1.28 -12.29
N GLY A 139 6.29 2.06 -13.36
CA GLY A 139 6.43 1.55 -14.72
C GLY A 139 7.69 0.67 -14.90
N LEU A 140 8.78 1.05 -14.25
CA LEU A 140 10.00 0.23 -14.19
C LEU A 140 9.73 -1.08 -13.45
N LEU A 141 9.11 -1.03 -12.27
CA LEU A 141 8.76 -2.23 -11.50
C LEU A 141 7.88 -3.17 -12.32
N ALA A 142 6.87 -2.64 -13.01
CA ALA A 142 6.00 -3.42 -13.89
C ALA A 142 6.78 -4.12 -15.03
N THR A 143 7.73 -3.42 -15.64
CA THR A 143 8.56 -3.97 -16.72
C THR A 143 9.49 -5.07 -16.21
N VAL A 144 10.19 -4.82 -15.11
CA VAL A 144 11.23 -5.74 -14.58
C VAL A 144 10.61 -6.99 -13.94
N SER A 145 9.45 -6.86 -13.30
CA SER A 145 8.76 -8.01 -12.67
C SER A 145 8.00 -8.89 -13.66
N ARG A 146 7.75 -8.46 -14.91
CA ARG A 146 6.85 -9.14 -15.85
C ARG A 146 7.12 -10.63 -16.05
N ARG A 147 8.39 -11.04 -16.12
CA ARG A 147 8.77 -12.45 -16.33
C ARG A 147 8.81 -13.25 -15.02
N ALA A 148 9.39 -12.67 -13.97
CA ALA A 148 9.67 -13.39 -12.73
C ALA A 148 8.51 -13.37 -11.71
N GLN A 149 7.73 -12.28 -11.68
CA GLN A 149 6.57 -12.11 -10.81
C GLN A 149 5.42 -11.40 -11.55
N PRO A 150 4.65 -12.12 -12.38
CA PRO A 150 3.59 -11.52 -13.20
C PRO A 150 2.47 -10.83 -12.41
N SER A 151 2.17 -11.30 -11.19
CA SER A 151 1.19 -10.65 -10.28
C SER A 151 1.64 -9.26 -9.86
N LEU A 152 2.90 -9.09 -9.48
CA LEU A 152 3.49 -7.80 -9.13
C LEU A 152 3.47 -6.85 -10.34
N ALA A 153 3.79 -7.36 -11.53
CA ALA A 153 3.76 -6.58 -12.76
C ALA A 153 2.36 -6.05 -13.09
N ARG A 154 1.34 -6.91 -12.96
CA ARG A 154 -0.07 -6.54 -13.16
C ARG A 154 -0.52 -5.50 -12.15
N MET A 155 -0.20 -5.69 -10.86
CA MET A 155 -0.57 -4.74 -9.82
C MET A 155 0.09 -3.37 -10.03
N ALA A 156 1.41 -3.34 -10.29
CA ALA A 156 2.13 -2.08 -10.57
C ALA A 156 1.57 -1.36 -11.80
N SER A 157 1.18 -2.11 -12.85
CA SER A 157 0.54 -1.55 -14.05
C SER A 157 -0.86 -1.02 -13.75
N ALA A 158 -1.66 -1.74 -12.97
CA ALA A 158 -3.01 -1.30 -12.58
C ALA A 158 -2.98 -0.03 -11.72
N ILE A 159 -2.01 0.08 -10.81
CA ILE A 159 -1.78 1.30 -10.02
C ILE A 159 -1.37 2.46 -10.95
N LEU A 160 -0.43 2.22 -11.87
CA LEU A 160 0.01 3.23 -12.83
C LEU A 160 -1.16 3.74 -13.68
N GLN A 161 -1.96 2.83 -14.22
CA GLN A 161 -3.15 3.14 -15.03
C GLN A 161 -4.20 3.91 -14.22
N ALA A 162 -4.38 3.60 -12.93
CA ALA A 162 -5.28 4.34 -12.06
C ALA A 162 -4.80 5.79 -11.81
N MET A 163 -3.48 6.01 -11.74
CA MET A 163 -2.91 7.35 -11.50
C MET A 163 -2.81 8.21 -12.76
N GLU A 164 -2.54 7.59 -13.91
CA GLU A 164 -2.38 8.24 -15.20
C GLU A 164 -3.05 7.39 -16.30
N PRO A 165 -4.37 7.54 -16.49
CA PRO A 165 -5.10 6.78 -17.50
C PRO A 165 -4.68 7.24 -18.91
N SER A 166 -3.77 6.49 -19.53
CA SER A 166 -3.38 6.68 -20.93
C SER A 166 -3.81 5.48 -21.78
N PRO A 167 -4.25 5.68 -23.03
CA PRO A 167 -4.51 4.57 -23.97
C PRO A 167 -3.27 3.70 -24.20
N THR A 168 -2.06 4.23 -24.00
CA THR A 168 -0.80 3.47 -24.12
C THR A 168 -0.50 2.58 -22.91
N THR A 169 -1.15 2.81 -21.77
CA THR A 169 -0.99 2.05 -20.51
C THR A 169 -2.17 1.13 -20.22
N ALA A 170 -3.19 1.11 -21.08
CA ALA A 170 -4.34 0.24 -20.91
C ALA A 170 -3.89 -1.22 -21.04
N SER A 171 -4.04 -1.98 -19.96
CA SER A 171 -3.86 -3.42 -20.01
C SER A 171 -4.92 -4.02 -20.93
N THR A 172 -4.50 -4.76 -21.94
CA THR A 172 -5.37 -5.53 -22.85
C THR A 172 -5.85 -6.85 -22.23
N ASP A 173 -5.30 -7.24 -21.08
CA ASP A 173 -5.65 -8.50 -20.45
C ASP A 173 -6.95 -8.33 -19.66
N PRO A 174 -7.92 -9.26 -19.80
CA PRO A 174 -9.14 -9.23 -19.00
C PRO A 174 -8.75 -9.29 -17.51
N GLN A 175 -9.20 -8.28 -16.75
CA GLN A 175 -9.03 -8.27 -15.30
C GLN A 175 -9.78 -9.47 -14.73
N PRO A 176 -9.10 -10.40 -14.04
CA PRO A 176 -9.75 -11.54 -13.43
C PRO A 176 -10.74 -11.04 -12.35
N SER A 177 -11.98 -11.49 -12.45
CA SER A 177 -13.05 -11.11 -11.53
C SER A 177 -13.03 -11.98 -10.28
N LEU A 178 -13.11 -11.37 -9.11
CA LEU A 178 -13.32 -12.07 -7.86
C LEU A 178 -14.67 -12.81 -7.85
N THR A 179 -14.71 -14.00 -7.23
CA THR A 179 -15.96 -14.75 -6.99
C THR A 179 -16.28 -14.80 -5.49
N PRO A 180 -17.56 -15.04 -5.09
CA PRO A 180 -17.91 -15.22 -3.68
C PRO A 180 -17.14 -16.38 -3.02
N ALA A 181 -16.91 -17.46 -3.76
CA ALA A 181 -16.15 -18.62 -3.28
C ALA A 181 -14.67 -18.28 -3.07
N GLY A 182 -14.07 -17.56 -4.01
CA GLY A 182 -12.68 -17.10 -3.91
C GLY A 182 -12.46 -16.14 -2.74
N LEU A 183 -13.41 -15.23 -2.49
CA LEU A 183 -13.36 -14.37 -1.31
C LEU A 183 -13.41 -15.17 0.00
N ARG A 184 -14.36 -16.11 0.11
CA ARG A 184 -14.48 -16.99 1.28
C ARG A 184 -13.22 -17.83 1.49
N LYS A 185 -12.61 -18.36 0.43
CA LYS A 185 -11.35 -19.10 0.51
C LYS A 185 -10.24 -18.33 1.22
N VAL A 186 -10.17 -17.01 1.03
CA VAL A 186 -9.20 -16.15 1.71
C VAL A 186 -9.64 -15.80 3.13
N LEU A 187 -10.89 -15.39 3.33
CA LEU A 187 -11.38 -14.91 4.63
C LEU A 187 -11.64 -16.02 5.66
N ASP A 188 -12.02 -17.21 5.21
CA ASP A 188 -12.27 -18.36 6.07
C ASP A 188 -10.97 -19.09 6.45
N ASN A 189 -9.89 -18.91 5.66
CA ASN A 189 -8.58 -19.44 5.97
C ASN A 189 -7.84 -18.49 6.94
N PRO A 190 -7.57 -18.89 8.20
CA PRO A 190 -6.93 -18.01 9.17
C PRO A 190 -5.54 -17.52 8.75
N ALA A 191 -4.77 -18.35 8.06
CA ALA A 191 -3.41 -18.00 7.63
C ALA A 191 -3.45 -16.91 6.55
N LEU A 192 -4.35 -17.01 5.58
CA LEU A 192 -4.53 -16.00 4.53
C LEU A 192 -5.22 -14.75 5.06
N ARG A 193 -6.23 -14.89 5.92
CA ARG A 193 -6.93 -13.73 6.50
C ARG A 193 -5.99 -12.83 7.30
N VAL A 194 -5.08 -13.41 8.08
CA VAL A 194 -4.11 -12.62 8.88
C VAL A 194 -3.16 -11.82 8.00
N THR A 195 -2.88 -12.24 6.76
CA THR A 195 -2.04 -11.44 5.85
C THR A 195 -2.70 -10.14 5.40
N LEU A 196 -4.02 -10.03 5.52
CA LEU A 196 -4.80 -8.82 5.23
C LEU A 196 -4.88 -7.87 6.43
N TYR A 197 -4.51 -8.33 7.63
CA TYR A 197 -4.55 -7.48 8.83
C TYR A 197 -3.39 -6.49 8.81
N SER A 198 -3.69 -5.26 9.21
CA SER A 198 -2.63 -4.30 9.52
C SER A 198 -1.89 -4.73 10.79
N ALA A 199 -0.62 -4.31 10.92
CA ALA A 199 0.21 -4.68 12.08
C ALA A 199 -0.39 -4.23 13.43
N GLY A 200 -1.23 -3.19 13.44
CA GLY A 200 -1.91 -2.69 14.63
C GLY A 200 -3.25 -3.36 14.93
N GLU A 201 -3.71 -4.32 14.12
CA GLU A 201 -4.94 -5.07 14.37
C GLU A 201 -4.65 -6.56 14.60
N PRO A 202 -4.38 -6.99 15.86
CA PRO A 202 -4.18 -8.40 16.15
C PRO A 202 -5.47 -9.21 15.95
N PRO A 203 -5.38 -10.53 15.70
CA PRO A 203 -6.56 -11.37 15.49
C PRO A 203 -7.59 -11.38 16.64
N LEU A 204 -7.12 -11.18 17.87
CA LEU A 204 -7.99 -11.05 19.05
C LEU A 204 -8.82 -9.76 19.01
N LEU A 205 -8.24 -8.65 18.54
CA LEU A 205 -8.97 -7.38 18.38
C LEU A 205 -10.06 -7.53 17.30
N HIS A 206 -9.72 -8.14 16.17
CA HIS A 206 -10.72 -8.46 15.14
C HIS A 206 -11.89 -9.27 15.71
N SER A 207 -11.60 -10.33 16.47
CA SER A 207 -12.62 -11.19 17.08
C SER A 207 -13.47 -10.47 18.14
N LEU A 208 -12.85 -9.52 18.86
CA LEU A 208 -13.54 -8.65 19.81
C LEU A 208 -14.56 -7.76 19.09
N LEU A 209 -14.18 -7.13 17.97
CA LEU A 209 -15.10 -6.29 17.19
C LEU A 209 -16.29 -7.09 16.65
N GLN A 210 -16.06 -8.31 16.15
CA GLN A 210 -17.14 -9.20 15.70
C GLN A 210 -18.12 -9.54 16.84
N SER A 211 -17.60 -9.75 18.05
CA SER A 211 -18.40 -10.09 19.22
C SER A 211 -19.27 -8.92 19.70
N LEU A 212 -18.80 -7.69 19.47
CA LEU A 212 -19.49 -6.46 19.88
C LEU A 212 -20.46 -5.93 18.82
N ASP A 213 -20.31 -6.27 17.54
CA ASP A 213 -21.05 -5.65 16.43
C ASP A 213 -22.59 -5.70 16.59
N GLY A 214 -23.11 -6.87 16.99
CA GLY A 214 -24.55 -7.05 17.25
C GLY A 214 -25.07 -6.22 18.43
N VAL A 215 -24.19 -5.85 19.37
CA VAL A 215 -24.54 -4.96 20.49
C VAL A 215 -24.44 -3.50 20.07
N VAL A 216 -23.40 -3.12 19.32
CA VAL A 216 -23.19 -1.74 18.82
C VAL A 216 -24.44 -1.23 18.10
N GLY A 217 -25.09 -2.07 17.28
CA GLY A 217 -26.33 -1.67 16.59
C GLY A 217 -27.51 -1.31 17.52
N ARG A 218 -27.51 -1.77 18.77
CA ARG A 218 -28.52 -1.42 19.80
C ARG A 218 -28.16 -0.17 20.59
N LEU A 219 -26.93 0.32 20.47
CA LEU A 219 -26.37 1.47 21.17
C LEU A 219 -26.35 2.70 20.25
N SER A 220 -27.43 2.92 19.52
CA SER A 220 -27.55 3.99 18.52
C SER A 220 -27.54 5.40 19.12
N ARG A 221 -27.82 5.54 20.42
CA ARG A 221 -27.72 6.83 21.13
C ARG A 221 -26.26 7.19 21.41
N GLU A 222 -25.45 6.20 21.73
CA GLU A 222 -24.04 6.33 22.06
C GLU A 222 -23.20 6.45 20.77
N PHE A 223 -23.66 5.82 19.69
CA PHE A 223 -22.99 5.78 18.39
C PHE A 223 -23.93 6.27 17.26
N PRO A 224 -23.95 7.58 16.95
CA PRO A 224 -24.83 8.14 15.92
C PRO A 224 -24.65 7.53 14.53
N VAL A 225 -23.42 7.12 14.18
CA VAL A 225 -23.10 6.55 12.85
C VAL A 225 -23.87 5.26 12.55
N VAL A 226 -24.31 4.51 13.57
CA VAL A 226 -25.12 3.29 13.41
C VAL A 226 -26.61 3.54 13.62
N ASN A 227 -27.00 4.78 13.94
CA ASN A 227 -28.38 5.15 14.17
C ASN A 227 -29.12 5.35 12.85
N ASN A 228 -30.15 4.55 12.57
CA ASN A 228 -30.98 4.66 11.37
C ASN A 228 -31.68 6.02 11.22
N THR A 229 -31.90 6.74 12.31
CA THR A 229 -32.54 8.07 12.30
C THR A 229 -31.59 9.21 11.92
N ASP A 230 -30.27 8.97 11.89
CA ASP A 230 -29.25 9.96 11.47
C ASP A 230 -29.12 10.06 9.93
N ALA A 231 -30.14 9.61 9.21
CA ALA A 231 -30.20 9.69 7.76
C ALA A 231 -30.51 11.13 7.33
N VAL A 232 -29.76 11.61 6.33
CA VAL A 232 -30.01 12.91 5.70
C VAL A 232 -30.23 12.70 4.19
N PRO A 233 -30.89 13.65 3.49
CA PRO A 233 -31.01 13.58 2.04
C PRO A 233 -29.64 13.48 1.37
N LEU A 234 -29.57 12.71 0.29
CA LEU A 234 -28.39 12.73 -0.59
C LEU A 234 -28.21 14.16 -1.13
N PRO A 235 -26.96 14.63 -1.35
CA PRO A 235 -26.72 15.90 -2.00
C PRO A 235 -27.41 15.99 -3.37
N SER A 236 -27.89 17.18 -3.71
CA SER A 236 -28.59 17.41 -4.97
C SER A 236 -27.68 17.14 -6.17
N GLY A 237 -28.17 16.37 -7.16
CA GLY A 237 -27.43 16.10 -8.40
C GLY A 237 -26.43 14.94 -8.31
N THR A 238 -26.42 14.18 -7.22
CA THR A 238 -25.62 12.95 -7.12
C THR A 238 -26.17 11.87 -8.07
N ASP A 239 -25.36 11.45 -9.05
CA ASP A 239 -25.66 10.25 -9.84
C ASP A 239 -25.32 9.01 -9.04
N VAL A 240 -26.35 8.27 -8.66
CA VAL A 240 -26.25 7.04 -7.87
C VAL A 240 -26.37 5.77 -8.70
N ALA A 241 -26.70 5.84 -9.99
CA ALA A 241 -27.04 4.64 -10.78
C ALA A 241 -25.83 3.69 -10.91
N HIS A 242 -24.69 4.25 -11.32
CA HIS A 242 -23.43 3.52 -11.44
C HIS A 242 -22.97 2.94 -10.09
N LEU A 243 -23.03 3.76 -9.04
CA LEU A 243 -22.60 3.36 -7.70
C LEU A 243 -23.52 2.30 -7.08
N THR A 244 -24.82 2.33 -7.39
CA THR A 244 -25.80 1.31 -6.96
C THR A 244 -25.45 -0.03 -7.58
N ALA A 245 -25.23 -0.08 -8.90
CA ALA A 245 -24.81 -1.31 -9.58
C ALA A 245 -23.48 -1.83 -9.02
N PHE A 246 -22.55 -0.95 -8.66
CA PHE A 246 -21.30 -1.34 -8.00
C PHE A 246 -21.55 -1.93 -6.61
N ALA A 247 -22.38 -1.27 -5.79
CA ALA A 247 -22.72 -1.73 -4.45
C ALA A 247 -23.43 -3.10 -4.45
N GLU A 248 -24.35 -3.34 -5.40
CA GLU A 248 -25.01 -4.63 -5.60
C GLU A 248 -24.02 -5.75 -5.94
N ARG A 249 -23.03 -5.47 -6.80
CA ARG A 249 -21.96 -6.44 -7.10
C ARG A 249 -21.14 -6.76 -5.85
N CYS A 250 -20.72 -5.75 -5.10
CA CYS A 250 -19.96 -5.98 -3.87
C CYS A 250 -20.79 -6.73 -2.82
N ALA A 251 -22.07 -6.40 -2.65
CA ALA A 251 -23.00 -7.10 -1.77
C ALA A 251 -23.12 -8.58 -2.14
N THR A 252 -23.24 -8.88 -3.43
CA THR A 252 -23.27 -10.25 -3.96
C THR A 252 -21.99 -11.02 -3.61
N LEU A 253 -20.82 -10.40 -3.74
CA LEU A 253 -19.53 -11.03 -3.41
C LEU A 253 -19.43 -11.41 -1.93
N VAL A 254 -19.90 -10.54 -1.04
CA VAL A 254 -19.84 -10.77 0.42
C VAL A 254 -21.04 -11.56 0.95
N GLY A 255 -22.01 -11.91 0.09
CA GLY A 255 -23.24 -12.60 0.48
C GLY A 255 -24.19 -11.75 1.33
N ALA A 256 -24.18 -10.43 1.13
CA ALA A 256 -25.07 -9.49 1.79
C ALA A 256 -26.25 -9.10 0.88
N PRO A 257 -27.40 -8.71 1.46
CA PRO A 257 -28.48 -8.08 0.71
C PRO A 257 -28.02 -6.82 -0.05
N ALA A 258 -28.63 -6.55 -1.20
CA ALA A 258 -28.36 -5.35 -1.99
C ALA A 258 -28.69 -4.08 -1.20
N PRO A 259 -27.73 -3.16 -0.98
CA PRO A 259 -27.97 -1.94 -0.22
C PRO A 259 -28.64 -0.86 -1.06
N LYS A 260 -29.56 -0.11 -0.44
CA LYS A 260 -29.88 1.25 -0.86
C LYS A 260 -28.71 2.18 -0.49
N LEU A 261 -28.46 3.19 -1.31
CA LEU A 261 -27.46 4.22 -1.01
C LEU A 261 -28.10 5.36 -0.23
N GLY A 262 -27.44 5.83 0.82
CA GLY A 262 -27.92 6.93 1.67
C GLY A 262 -26.80 7.85 2.16
N ALA A 263 -27.20 9.00 2.69
CA ALA A 263 -26.32 9.92 3.38
C ALA A 263 -26.60 9.95 4.89
N THR A 264 -25.60 10.33 5.67
CA THR A 264 -25.72 10.58 7.12
C THR A 264 -25.02 11.87 7.51
N ALA A 265 -25.50 12.51 8.59
CA ALA A 265 -24.86 13.70 9.15
C ALA A 265 -23.54 13.38 9.84
N SER A 266 -23.35 12.13 10.28
CA SER A 266 -22.11 11.65 10.90
C SER A 266 -20.88 11.88 10.00
N PRO A 267 -19.91 12.74 10.40
CA PRO A 267 -18.74 13.04 9.58
C PRO A 267 -17.85 11.81 9.35
N GLY A 268 -17.36 11.64 8.12
CA GLY A 268 -16.46 10.52 7.77
C GLY A 268 -17.12 9.13 7.82
N ALA A 269 -18.44 9.06 8.02
CA ALA A 269 -19.15 7.79 8.13
C ALA A 269 -19.10 6.98 6.84
N VAL A 270 -18.82 5.69 6.96
CA VAL A 270 -18.88 4.70 5.87
C VAL A 270 -19.41 3.41 6.48
N VAL A 271 -20.72 3.19 6.42
CA VAL A 271 -21.36 2.11 7.18
C VAL A 271 -22.38 1.36 6.32
N TYR A 272 -22.44 0.05 6.51
CA TYR A 272 -23.51 -0.78 5.97
C TYR A 272 -24.41 -1.25 7.12
N LEU A 273 -25.72 -1.06 6.96
CA LEU A 273 -26.74 -1.37 7.95
C LEU A 273 -27.74 -2.32 7.31
N VAL A 274 -27.95 -3.49 7.91
CA VAL A 274 -28.85 -4.53 7.37
C VAL A 274 -30.33 -4.23 7.67
N GLU A 275 -30.61 -3.57 8.80
CA GLU A 275 -31.97 -3.39 9.33
C GLU A 275 -32.29 -1.91 9.54
N PRO A 276 -33.55 -1.47 9.34
CA PRO A 276 -34.72 -2.26 8.90
C PRO A 276 -34.70 -2.62 7.41
N GLU A 277 -33.96 -1.88 6.60
CA GLU A 277 -33.66 -2.21 5.21
C GLU A 277 -32.16 -2.09 4.95
N PRO A 278 -31.57 -2.97 4.13
CA PRO A 278 -30.17 -2.91 3.73
C PRO A 278 -29.81 -1.54 3.16
N THR A 279 -28.95 -0.79 3.85
CA THR A 279 -28.56 0.57 3.48
C THR A 279 -27.07 0.78 3.69
N LEU A 280 -26.39 1.29 2.68
CA LEU A 280 -25.02 1.78 2.75
C LEU A 280 -25.05 3.30 2.87
N ARG A 281 -24.57 3.81 4.00
CA ARG A 281 -24.56 5.24 4.29
C ARG A 281 -23.15 5.80 4.29
N LEU A 282 -22.97 6.88 3.53
CA LEU A 282 -21.77 7.70 3.57
C LEU A 282 -22.06 9.04 4.23
N GLY A 283 -21.09 9.61 4.94
CA GLY A 283 -21.21 10.97 5.47
C GLY A 283 -21.50 11.98 4.36
N ALA A 284 -22.39 12.94 4.58
CA ALA A 284 -22.78 13.93 3.57
C ALA A 284 -21.57 14.72 3.00
N GLY A 285 -20.54 14.96 3.83
CA GLY A 285 -19.28 15.56 3.40
C GLY A 285 -18.50 14.68 2.41
N LEU A 286 -18.50 13.35 2.60
CA LEU A 286 -17.84 12.42 1.68
C LEU A 286 -18.56 12.36 0.33
N TRP A 287 -19.90 12.38 0.34
CA TRP A 287 -20.70 12.49 -0.89
C TRP A 287 -20.39 13.77 -1.67
N SER A 288 -20.21 14.89 -0.97
CA SER A 288 -20.00 16.19 -1.61
C SER A 288 -18.57 16.38 -2.13
N GLN A 289 -17.59 15.72 -1.50
CA GLN A 289 -16.17 15.86 -1.83
C GLN A 289 -15.64 14.75 -2.74
N GLY A 290 -16.28 13.58 -2.74
CA GLY A 290 -15.83 12.40 -3.46
C GLY A 290 -16.18 12.44 -4.94
N ASP A 291 -15.22 12.10 -5.79
CA ASP A 291 -15.50 11.74 -7.17
C ASP A 291 -16.05 10.30 -7.26
N PRO A 292 -16.63 9.88 -8.40
CA PRO A 292 -17.25 8.55 -8.52
C PRO A 292 -16.31 7.40 -8.13
N THR A 293 -15.02 7.49 -8.49
CA THR A 293 -14.01 6.49 -8.16
C THR A 293 -13.72 6.40 -6.67
N ALA A 294 -13.62 7.53 -5.97
CA ALA A 294 -13.46 7.52 -4.51
C ALA A 294 -14.69 6.93 -3.81
N LEU A 295 -15.90 7.25 -4.29
CA LEU A 295 -17.16 6.73 -3.73
C LEU A 295 -17.27 5.21 -3.90
N GLU A 296 -16.85 4.65 -5.04
CA GLU A 296 -16.72 3.19 -5.21
C GLU A 296 -15.79 2.57 -4.16
N GLY A 297 -14.65 3.20 -3.89
CA GLY A 297 -13.72 2.77 -2.85
C GLY A 297 -14.35 2.75 -1.46
N LEU A 298 -15.16 3.75 -1.12
CA LEU A 298 -15.89 3.80 0.15
C LEU A 298 -16.98 2.71 0.21
N VAL A 299 -17.66 2.43 -0.90
CA VAL A 299 -18.64 1.34 -0.97
C VAL A 299 -17.96 -0.01 -0.72
N ALA A 300 -16.83 -0.26 -1.38
CA ALA A 300 -16.05 -1.48 -1.18
C ALA A 300 -15.55 -1.61 0.26
N MET A 301 -15.19 -0.49 0.91
CA MET A 301 -14.80 -0.46 2.31
C MET A 301 -15.96 -0.81 3.26
N ALA A 302 -17.17 -0.29 3.03
CA ALA A 302 -18.34 -0.68 3.81
C ALA A 302 -18.64 -2.19 3.66
N MET A 303 -18.52 -2.72 2.44
CA MET A 303 -18.71 -4.15 2.17
C MET A 303 -17.58 -5.02 2.74
N ALA A 304 -16.35 -4.52 2.78
CA ALA A 304 -15.22 -5.18 3.44
C ALA A 304 -15.49 -5.37 4.94
N ARG A 305 -16.04 -4.35 5.60
CA ARG A 305 -16.43 -4.44 7.03
C ARG A 305 -17.51 -5.50 7.26
N GLN A 306 -18.46 -5.61 6.33
CA GLN A 306 -19.47 -6.68 6.34
C GLN A 306 -18.84 -8.06 6.16
N ALA A 307 -17.91 -8.22 5.21
CA ALA A 307 -17.19 -9.47 5.00
C ALA A 307 -16.34 -9.88 6.21
N LEU A 308 -15.82 -8.89 6.95
CA LEU A 308 -15.08 -9.07 8.19
C LEU A 308 -15.99 -9.32 9.41
N GLY A 309 -17.31 -9.32 9.24
CA GLY A 309 -18.29 -9.66 10.28
C GLY A 309 -18.49 -8.60 11.36
N ALA A 310 -18.03 -7.37 11.13
CA ALA A 310 -18.16 -6.27 12.07
C ALA A 310 -18.48 -4.92 11.38
N PRO A 311 -19.55 -4.86 10.54
CA PRO A 311 -19.90 -3.68 9.73
C PRO A 311 -20.12 -2.40 10.54
N ARG A 312 -20.65 -2.51 11.76
CA ARG A 312 -21.03 -1.39 12.63
C ARG A 312 -19.88 -0.99 13.54
N ALA A 313 -19.27 -1.96 14.23
CA ALA A 313 -18.15 -1.70 15.14
C ALA A 313 -16.95 -1.10 14.39
N ARG A 314 -16.61 -1.63 13.21
CA ARG A 314 -15.50 -1.09 12.39
C ARG A 314 -15.80 0.27 11.78
N ALA A 315 -17.07 0.68 11.71
CA ALA A 315 -17.48 1.98 11.16
C ALA A 315 -17.46 3.13 12.18
N LEU A 316 -17.12 2.86 13.44
CA LEU A 316 -17.02 3.88 14.47
C LEU A 316 -15.87 4.87 14.18
N SER A 317 -16.08 6.13 14.59
CA SER A 317 -15.01 7.13 14.59
C SER A 317 -13.90 6.75 15.58
N PRO A 318 -12.69 7.32 15.47
CA PRO A 318 -11.60 6.98 16.39
C PRO A 318 -11.99 7.12 17.88
N MET A 319 -12.61 8.24 18.25
CA MET A 319 -13.08 8.45 19.64
C MET A 319 -14.14 7.44 20.08
N ALA A 320 -15.04 7.05 19.18
CA ALA A 320 -16.08 6.06 19.48
C ALA A 320 -15.50 4.63 19.58
N MET A 321 -14.48 4.32 18.79
CA MET A 321 -13.73 3.07 18.87
C MET A 321 -13.00 2.96 20.21
N ASP A 322 -12.26 4.00 20.61
CA ASP A 322 -11.54 4.02 21.89
C ASP A 322 -12.49 3.84 23.07
N LEU A 323 -13.63 4.53 23.05
CA LEU A 323 -14.69 4.40 24.05
C LEU A 323 -15.30 2.98 24.06
N LEU A 324 -15.56 2.37 22.90
CA LEU A 324 -16.07 1.00 22.80
C LEU A 324 -15.08 -0.01 23.38
N LEU A 325 -13.79 0.14 23.07
CA LEU A 325 -12.74 -0.75 23.56
C LEU A 325 -12.61 -0.64 25.08
N ALA A 326 -12.49 0.58 25.62
CA ALA A 326 -12.44 0.80 27.07
C ALA A 326 -13.67 0.21 27.78
N ALA A 327 -14.88 0.45 27.23
CA ALA A 327 -16.11 -0.07 27.81
C ALA A 327 -16.20 -1.60 27.73
N ALA A 328 -15.61 -2.23 26.72
CA ALA A 328 -15.54 -3.68 26.63
C ALA A 328 -14.70 -4.28 27.75
N PHE A 329 -13.54 -3.69 28.06
CA PHE A 329 -12.69 -4.11 29.18
C PHE A 329 -13.38 -3.90 30.53
N GLU A 330 -14.02 -2.75 30.73
CA GLU A 330 -14.77 -2.46 31.97
C GLU A 330 -15.96 -3.39 32.15
N ALA A 331 -16.71 -3.70 31.08
CA ALA A 331 -17.89 -4.55 31.14
C ALA A 331 -17.60 -6.02 31.53
N VAL A 332 -16.35 -6.48 31.37
CA VAL A 332 -15.88 -7.83 31.74
C VAL A 332 -14.85 -7.81 32.87
N GLU A 333 -14.66 -6.64 33.51
CA GLU A 333 -13.78 -6.47 34.68
C GLU A 333 -12.31 -6.89 34.42
N VAL A 334 -11.82 -6.73 33.19
CA VAL A 334 -10.41 -6.97 32.84
C VAL A 334 -9.68 -5.63 32.82
N PHE A 335 -8.63 -5.51 33.61
CA PHE A 335 -7.80 -4.31 33.64
C PHE A 335 -6.88 -4.23 32.42
N ASN A 336 -6.84 -3.08 31.77
CA ASN A 336 -5.83 -2.73 30.77
C ASN A 336 -5.23 -1.35 31.14
N PRO A 337 -3.92 -1.25 31.40
CA PRO A 337 -3.28 0.00 31.80
C PRO A 337 -3.07 1.00 30.65
N MET A 338 -3.28 0.57 29.41
CA MET A 338 -2.91 1.28 28.17
C MET A 338 -4.13 1.71 27.34
N THR A 339 -5.36 1.46 27.80
CA THR A 339 -6.53 2.12 27.19
C THR A 339 -6.45 3.61 27.49
N ALA A 340 -6.74 4.46 26.49
CA ALA A 340 -6.97 5.88 26.74
C ALA A 340 -7.98 6.05 27.90
N ASP A 341 -7.92 7.17 28.62
CA ASP A 341 -8.87 7.49 29.69
C ASP A 341 -10.07 8.23 29.07
N PRO A 342 -11.10 7.53 28.54
CA PRO A 342 -12.27 8.22 28.02
C PRO A 342 -13.02 8.91 29.17
N ASP A 343 -13.97 9.78 28.82
CA ASP A 343 -14.86 10.38 29.82
C ASP A 343 -15.45 9.30 30.75
N PRO A 344 -15.11 9.32 32.06
CA PRO A 344 -15.42 8.23 32.98
C PRO A 344 -16.92 8.04 33.19
N ARG A 345 -17.73 9.10 33.01
CA ARG A 345 -19.19 8.99 33.10
C ARG A 345 -19.75 8.23 31.92
N ARG A 346 -19.36 8.62 30.71
CA ARG A 346 -19.79 7.97 29.47
C ARG A 346 -19.30 6.53 29.39
N LEU A 347 -18.09 6.28 29.85
CA LEU A 347 -17.51 4.94 29.95
C LEU A 347 -18.36 4.04 30.85
N LYS A 348 -18.64 4.46 32.08
CA LYS A 348 -19.44 3.69 33.05
C LYS A 348 -20.86 3.40 32.55
N GLU A 349 -21.50 4.39 31.92
CA GLU A 349 -22.82 4.23 31.31
C GLU A 349 -22.78 3.20 30.17
N LEU A 350 -21.84 3.35 29.24
CA LEU A 350 -21.68 2.44 28.11
C LEU A 350 -21.33 1.02 28.57
N ALA A 351 -20.41 0.86 29.53
CA ALA A 351 -20.06 -0.42 30.12
C ALA A 351 -21.29 -1.08 30.76
N SER A 352 -22.10 -0.32 31.51
CA SER A 352 -23.37 -0.82 32.06
C SER A 352 -24.34 -1.30 30.97
N HIS A 353 -24.47 -0.54 29.87
CA HIS A 353 -25.30 -0.92 28.72
C HIS A 353 -24.77 -2.16 28.02
N LEU A 354 -23.46 -2.27 27.81
CA LEU A 354 -22.81 -3.46 27.24
C LEU A 354 -23.04 -4.69 28.11
N THR A 355 -22.82 -4.59 29.42
CA THR A 355 -23.06 -5.70 30.35
C THR A 355 -24.51 -6.16 30.27
N LYS A 356 -25.49 -5.25 30.24
CA LYS A 356 -26.91 -5.60 30.12
C LYS A 356 -27.28 -6.20 28.76
N ALA A 357 -26.67 -5.74 27.67
CA ALA A 357 -27.02 -6.13 26.32
C ALA A 357 -26.30 -7.39 25.82
N LEU A 358 -25.15 -7.74 26.40
CA LEU A 358 -24.34 -8.91 26.02
C LEU A 358 -24.93 -10.22 26.58
N PRO A 359 -25.27 -11.19 25.73
CA PRO A 359 -25.62 -12.55 26.15
C PRO A 359 -24.47 -13.25 26.89
N PRO A 360 -24.74 -14.21 27.79
CA PRO A 360 -23.71 -14.86 28.61
C PRO A 360 -22.57 -15.53 27.80
N ARG A 361 -22.90 -16.14 26.65
CA ARG A 361 -21.90 -16.76 25.76
C ARG A 361 -20.96 -15.72 25.15
N GLN A 362 -21.49 -14.59 24.69
CA GLN A 362 -20.70 -13.50 24.12
C GLN A 362 -19.87 -12.81 25.19
N ARG A 363 -20.40 -12.64 26.41
CA ARG A 363 -19.63 -12.10 27.54
C ARG A 363 -18.40 -12.95 27.88
N LYS A 364 -18.54 -14.28 27.92
CA LYS A 364 -17.39 -15.19 28.12
C LYS A 364 -16.37 -15.13 26.99
N ALA A 365 -16.82 -14.95 25.74
CA ALA A 365 -15.92 -14.77 24.60
C ALA A 365 -15.16 -13.44 24.69
N LEU A 366 -15.88 -12.37 25.03
CA LEU A 366 -15.33 -11.04 25.24
C LEU A 366 -14.29 -11.02 26.36
N GLU A 367 -14.58 -11.65 27.49
CA GLU A 367 -13.66 -11.78 28.62
C GLU A 367 -12.33 -12.43 28.19
N ARG A 368 -12.37 -13.54 27.44
CA ARG A 368 -11.16 -14.20 26.92
C ARG A 368 -10.37 -13.30 25.96
N GLN A 369 -11.07 -12.56 25.09
CA GLN A 369 -10.43 -11.64 24.14
C GLN A 369 -9.77 -10.48 24.87
N CYS A 370 -10.45 -9.87 25.84
CA CYS A 370 -9.91 -8.82 26.70
C CYS A 370 -8.71 -9.32 27.51
N GLN A 371 -8.78 -10.51 28.11
CA GLN A 371 -7.64 -11.12 28.82
C GLN A 371 -6.42 -11.28 27.90
N GLY A 372 -6.61 -11.77 26.67
CA GLY A 372 -5.54 -11.90 25.69
C GLY A 372 -4.98 -10.56 25.19
N LEU A 373 -5.75 -9.47 25.33
CA LEU A 373 -5.38 -8.11 24.94
C LEU A 373 -5.00 -7.22 26.15
N ALA A 374 -4.93 -7.75 27.37
CA ALA A 374 -4.73 -6.95 28.59
C ALA A 374 -3.42 -6.14 28.58
N ASN A 375 -2.38 -6.66 27.90
CA ASN A 375 -1.08 -6.01 27.75
C ASN A 375 -0.88 -5.39 26.36
N HIS A 376 -1.92 -5.34 25.52
CA HIS A 376 -1.84 -4.74 24.20
C HIS A 376 -1.99 -3.22 24.30
N ALA A 377 -1.10 -2.49 23.64
CA ALA A 377 -1.18 -1.04 23.51
C ALA A 377 -2.10 -0.65 22.35
N PHE A 378 -3.18 0.06 22.65
CA PHE A 378 -4.18 0.49 21.67
C PHE A 378 -3.78 1.81 20.99
N ASP A 379 -2.57 1.87 20.46
CA ASP A 379 -2.05 3.05 19.76
C ASP A 379 -2.57 3.11 18.32
N ALA A 380 -3.25 4.20 17.97
CA ALA A 380 -3.81 4.43 16.63
C ALA A 380 -4.69 3.28 16.10
N THR A 381 -5.39 2.58 17.01
CA THR A 381 -6.19 1.38 16.71
C THR A 381 -7.22 1.59 15.61
N ALA A 382 -7.94 2.71 15.61
CA ALA A 382 -8.92 3.02 14.56
C ALA A 382 -8.27 3.11 13.16
N ARG A 383 -7.05 3.66 13.05
CA ARG A 383 -6.31 3.69 11.78
C ARG A 383 -5.88 2.28 11.36
N ALA A 384 -5.45 1.45 12.30
CA ALA A 384 -5.09 0.07 12.02
C ALA A 384 -6.30 -0.73 11.50
N ILE A 385 -7.47 -0.61 12.13
CA ILE A 385 -8.72 -1.24 11.69
C ILE A 385 -9.12 -0.74 10.30
N GLN A 386 -9.04 0.57 10.06
CA GLN A 386 -9.31 1.17 8.75
C GLN A 386 -8.34 0.67 7.67
N SER A 387 -7.06 0.48 7.99
CA SER A 387 -6.09 -0.11 7.05
C SER A 387 -6.49 -1.54 6.68
N THR A 388 -6.89 -2.36 7.65
CA THR A 388 -7.41 -3.71 7.38
C THR A 388 -8.69 -3.67 6.53
N ASP A 389 -9.61 -2.73 6.81
CA ASP A 389 -10.81 -2.52 5.99
C ASP A 389 -10.43 -2.26 4.52
N LEU A 390 -9.45 -1.39 4.29
CA LEU A 390 -8.98 -1.02 2.97
C LEU A 390 -8.23 -2.15 2.27
N HIS A 391 -7.47 -2.98 2.99
CA HIS A 391 -6.83 -4.17 2.42
C HIS A 391 -7.87 -5.16 1.87
N VAL A 392 -8.93 -5.44 2.64
CA VAL A 392 -10.02 -6.31 2.20
C VAL A 392 -10.85 -5.65 1.10
N ALA A 393 -11.08 -4.33 1.18
CA ALA A 393 -11.75 -3.57 0.13
C ALA A 393 -10.99 -3.64 -1.20
N ALA A 394 -9.66 -3.59 -1.18
CA ALA A 394 -8.84 -3.73 -2.37
C ALA A 394 -8.97 -5.12 -3.01
N LEU A 395 -9.11 -6.17 -2.19
CA LEU A 395 -9.43 -7.51 -2.67
C LEU A 395 -10.81 -7.53 -3.36
N LEU A 396 -11.83 -6.94 -2.72
CA LEU A 396 -13.21 -6.88 -3.22
C LEU A 396 -13.36 -6.08 -4.53
N CYS A 397 -12.70 -4.92 -4.62
CA CYS A 397 -12.76 -4.07 -5.79
C CYS A 397 -12.14 -4.73 -7.03
N GLY A 398 -11.14 -5.59 -6.85
CA GLY A 398 -10.31 -6.13 -7.94
C GLY A 398 -9.39 -5.11 -8.61
N ALA A 399 -9.68 -3.80 -8.49
CA ALA A 399 -8.88 -2.69 -8.99
C ALA A 399 -8.37 -1.79 -7.85
N PRO A 400 -7.11 -1.32 -7.90
CA PRO A 400 -6.51 -0.51 -6.84
C PRO A 400 -7.00 0.94 -6.81
N GLY A 401 -7.42 1.49 -7.96
CA GLY A 401 -7.79 2.90 -8.12
C GLY A 401 -8.90 3.38 -7.18
N PRO A 402 -10.08 2.73 -7.17
CA PRO A 402 -11.19 3.11 -6.29
C PRO A 402 -10.80 3.15 -4.81
N VAL A 403 -10.11 2.11 -4.31
CA VAL A 403 -9.78 2.01 -2.88
C VAL A 403 -8.68 2.99 -2.49
N LEU A 404 -7.70 3.26 -3.35
CA LEU A 404 -6.71 4.33 -3.14
C LEU A 404 -7.38 5.71 -3.11
N ALA A 405 -8.34 5.96 -4.00
CA ALA A 405 -9.09 7.21 -4.04
C ALA A 405 -9.98 7.39 -2.79
N GLY A 406 -10.66 6.32 -2.35
CA GLY A 406 -11.45 6.30 -1.12
C GLY A 406 -10.59 6.53 0.13
N ALA A 407 -9.41 5.89 0.21
CA ALA A 407 -8.44 6.13 1.27
C ALA A 407 -8.00 7.60 1.33
N CYS A 408 -7.72 8.22 0.18
CA CYS A 408 -7.38 9.64 0.12
C CYS A 408 -8.53 10.53 0.60
N LEU A 409 -9.77 10.21 0.22
CA LEU A 409 -10.95 10.97 0.59
C LEU A 409 -11.19 10.93 2.12
N LEU A 410 -10.95 9.79 2.76
CA LEU A 410 -11.04 9.67 4.23
C LEU A 410 -10.00 10.52 4.98
N ASP A 411 -8.82 10.73 4.38
CA ASP A 411 -7.79 11.65 4.89
C ASP A 411 -8.07 13.13 4.53
N GLY A 412 -9.19 13.43 3.85
CA GLY A 412 -9.54 14.78 3.39
C GLY A 412 -8.76 15.22 2.14
N ALA A 413 -8.04 14.32 1.47
CA ALA A 413 -7.28 14.58 0.25
C ALA A 413 -8.10 14.31 -1.02
N GLY A 414 -9.30 14.90 -1.13
CA GLY A 414 -10.22 14.68 -2.27
C GLY A 414 -9.85 15.40 -3.57
N GLY A 415 -9.07 16.49 -3.51
CA GLY A 415 -8.79 17.36 -4.66
C GLY A 415 -7.55 16.98 -5.49
N GLY A 416 -7.63 17.16 -6.81
CA GLY A 416 -6.52 16.95 -7.77
C GLY A 416 -6.50 15.57 -8.40
N GLY A 417 -5.42 15.22 -9.11
CA GLY A 417 -5.25 13.88 -9.69
C GLY A 417 -4.88 12.84 -8.62
N LEU A 418 -5.18 11.55 -8.83
CA LEU A 418 -5.00 10.49 -7.82
C LEU A 418 -3.57 10.44 -7.25
N LYS A 419 -2.53 10.60 -8.09
CA LYS A 419 -1.14 10.69 -7.61
C LYS A 419 -0.92 11.80 -6.58
N GLN A 420 -1.48 12.99 -6.81
CA GLN A 420 -1.34 14.13 -5.89
C GLN A 420 -2.07 13.86 -4.57
N ARG A 421 -3.23 13.21 -4.64
CA ARG A 421 -4.00 12.80 -3.46
C ARG A 421 -3.23 11.78 -2.61
N ILE A 422 -2.67 10.75 -3.24
CA ILE A 422 -1.86 9.72 -2.55
C ILE A 422 -0.65 10.34 -1.86
N ASN A 423 0.06 11.27 -2.51
CA ASN A 423 1.21 11.96 -1.88
C ASN A 423 0.81 12.78 -0.63
N ARG A 424 -0.47 13.13 -0.46
CA ARG A 424 -1.01 13.87 0.69
C ARG A 424 -1.71 12.99 1.73
N SER A 425 -2.05 11.75 1.37
CA SER A 425 -2.76 10.80 2.24
C SER A 425 -1.80 9.73 2.75
N ARG A 426 -1.63 9.68 4.07
CA ARG A 426 -0.80 8.65 4.73
C ARG A 426 -1.44 7.27 4.59
N THR A 427 -2.76 7.19 4.72
CA THR A 427 -3.48 5.92 4.59
C THR A 427 -3.37 5.35 3.17
N ALA A 428 -3.45 6.20 2.14
CA ALA A 428 -3.26 5.73 0.77
C ALA A 428 -1.81 5.31 0.47
N GLN A 429 -0.80 5.93 1.09
CA GLN A 429 0.60 5.51 0.96
C GLN A 429 0.85 4.14 1.61
N GLU A 430 0.30 3.93 2.81
CA GLU A 430 0.37 2.65 3.53
C GLU A 430 -0.37 1.54 2.74
N LEU A 431 -1.57 1.85 2.21
CA LEU A 431 -2.30 0.94 1.33
C LEU A 431 -1.51 0.62 0.06
N LEU A 432 -0.94 1.63 -0.62
CA LEU A 432 -0.14 1.42 -1.83
C LEU A 432 1.05 0.49 -1.58
N ALA A 433 1.73 0.64 -0.44
CA ALA A 433 2.80 -0.25 -0.02
C ALA A 433 2.29 -1.69 0.19
N HIS A 434 1.13 -1.86 0.82
CA HIS A 434 0.51 -3.17 1.04
C HIS A 434 0.12 -3.85 -0.28
N LEU A 435 -0.47 -3.13 -1.23
CA LEU A 435 -0.88 -3.67 -2.54
C LEU A 435 0.30 -4.27 -3.33
N LEU A 436 1.50 -3.73 -3.15
CA LEU A 436 2.71 -4.22 -3.80
C LEU A 436 3.39 -5.38 -3.05
N SER A 437 2.93 -5.73 -1.84
CA SER A 437 3.53 -6.76 -1.00
C SER A 437 3.24 -8.19 -1.49
N ASP A 438 4.14 -9.14 -1.22
CA ASP A 438 3.90 -10.55 -1.55
C ASP A 438 2.67 -11.11 -0.85
N ALA A 439 2.45 -10.70 0.40
CA ALA A 439 1.30 -11.11 1.21
C ALA A 439 -0.02 -10.81 0.50
N PHE A 440 -0.20 -9.57 0.01
CA PHE A 440 -1.41 -9.19 -0.70
C PHE A 440 -1.52 -9.88 -2.06
N LEU A 441 -0.42 -9.95 -2.83
CA LEU A 441 -0.42 -10.60 -4.15
C LEU A 441 -0.74 -12.09 -4.07
N GLN A 442 -0.30 -12.77 -3.01
CA GLN A 442 -0.65 -14.17 -2.72
C GLN A 442 -2.13 -14.30 -2.35
N ALA A 443 -2.64 -13.45 -1.46
CA ALA A 443 -4.06 -13.44 -1.10
C ALA A 443 -4.95 -13.19 -2.33
N GLN A 444 -4.58 -12.22 -3.17
CA GLN A 444 -5.28 -11.91 -4.41
C GLN A 444 -5.24 -13.09 -5.39
N ALA A 445 -4.10 -13.74 -5.56
CA ALA A 445 -4.00 -14.92 -6.42
C ALA A 445 -4.93 -16.04 -5.94
N GLN A 446 -4.94 -16.35 -4.64
CA GLN A 446 -5.82 -17.35 -4.04
C GLN A 446 -7.31 -17.00 -4.21
N ALA A 447 -7.66 -15.72 -4.12
CA ALA A 447 -9.02 -15.24 -4.28
C ALA A 447 -9.53 -15.35 -5.73
N LEU A 448 -8.61 -15.34 -6.71
CA LEU A 448 -8.92 -15.40 -8.14
C LEU A 448 -8.82 -16.82 -8.72
N GLU A 449 -8.40 -17.79 -7.92
CA GLU A 449 -8.46 -19.21 -8.33
C GLU A 449 -9.93 -19.66 -8.49
N PRO A 450 -10.25 -20.42 -9.55
CA PRO A 450 -11.62 -20.82 -9.87
C PRO A 450 -12.27 -21.74 -8.84
#